data_AF-A0A165KIJ2-F1
#
_entry.id   AF-A0A165KIJ2-F1
#
_cell.length_a   1.000
_cell.length_b   1.000
_cell.length_c   1.000
_cell.angle_alpha   90.00
_cell.angle_beta   90.00
_cell.angle_gamma   90.00
#
_symmetry.space_group_name_H-M   'P 1'
#
loop_
_entity.id
_entity.type
_entity.pdbx_description
1 polymer ?
#
loop_
_entity_poly.entity_id
_entity_poly.type
_entity_poly.pdbx_seq_one_letter_code
_entity_poly.pdbx_strand_id
1 'polypeptide(L)'
;EEELNLEEKLREEPEEELNLEEKLREEPEEELNLEEKLREEPEEKSYMDRIKYSIKNTGLNDAIQTGIGQLNGITIAMGIMDFEFIAGTMGSVVGEKITSLIKFSSKQSLPIIIICASGGARMQEGSLSLMQMAKISSVLYNYQLINKLFYVSILTSPTTGGVTASFGMLGDIIIAEPDTHIGFA
;
A
#
# COMPACT_ATOMS: atom_id res chain seq x y z
N GLU A 1 97.97 -20.15 3.39
CA GLU A 1 98.06 -19.31 4.61
C GLU A 1 96.72 -18.59 4.68
N GLU A 2 95.76 -18.86 5.54
CA GLU A 2 95.61 -19.66 6.76
C GLU A 2 94.11 -20.01 6.85
N GLU A 3 93.82 -21.24 7.30
CA GLU A 3 92.50 -21.75 7.69
C GLU A 3 92.05 -21.18 9.06
N LEU A 4 90.80 -21.48 9.44
CA LEU A 4 90.01 -21.15 10.66
C LEU A 4 89.12 -19.89 10.54
N ASN A 5 87.82 -19.90 10.84
CA ASN A 5 87.03 -20.83 11.65
C ASN A 5 85.55 -20.72 11.24
N LEU A 6 84.98 -21.78 10.67
CA LEU A 6 83.56 -22.08 10.77
C LEU A 6 83.38 -22.94 12.04
N GLU A 7 82.18 -22.89 12.61
CA GLU A 7 81.63 -23.76 13.67
C GLU A 7 81.60 -23.20 15.11
N GLU A 8 80.48 -23.54 15.76
CA GLU A 8 80.19 -23.50 17.19
C GLU A 8 79.69 -22.19 17.83
N LYS A 9 78.56 -21.72 17.29
CA LYS A 9 77.42 -21.31 18.14
C LYS A 9 76.81 -22.55 18.79
N LEU A 10 77.04 -22.81 20.07
CA LEU A 10 76.22 -23.72 20.89
C LEU A 10 76.30 -23.25 22.36
N ARG A 11 75.26 -22.54 22.81
CA ARG A 11 74.96 -22.29 24.22
C ARG A 11 73.78 -23.19 24.61
N GLU A 12 73.90 -23.72 25.81
CA GLU A 12 73.10 -24.76 26.47
C GLU A 12 71.59 -24.43 26.60
N GLU A 13 70.77 -25.46 26.29
CA GLU A 13 69.47 -25.95 26.82
C GLU A 13 68.59 -25.10 27.78
N PRO A 14 67.23 -25.25 27.79
CA PRO A 14 66.57 -26.56 27.88
C PRO A 14 65.28 -26.80 27.05
N GLU A 15 64.94 -28.09 27.00
CA GLU A 15 63.70 -28.71 26.57
C GLU A 15 62.48 -28.13 27.32
N GLU A 16 61.50 -27.61 26.59
CA GLU A 16 60.10 -27.52 27.04
C GLU A 16 59.19 -27.93 25.87
N GLU A 17 58.99 -29.25 25.73
CA GLU A 17 57.73 -29.76 25.20
C GLU A 17 56.61 -29.32 26.15
N LEU A 18 55.87 -28.28 25.78
CA LEU A 18 54.65 -27.92 26.49
C LEU A 18 53.51 -27.64 25.50
N ASN A 19 52.68 -28.67 25.35
CA ASN A 19 51.27 -28.64 25.00
C ASN A 19 50.84 -27.78 23.80
N LEU A 20 50.86 -28.41 22.62
CA LEU A 20 50.03 -28.01 21.47
C LEU A 20 48.51 -28.13 21.73
N GLU A 21 48.07 -28.56 22.91
CA GLU A 21 46.65 -28.72 23.26
C GLU A 21 45.97 -27.49 23.89
N GLU A 22 46.70 -26.40 24.21
CA GLU A 22 46.08 -25.18 24.75
C GLU A 22 45.66 -24.15 23.68
N LYS A 23 45.74 -24.50 22.39
CA LYS A 23 45.31 -23.65 21.26
C LYS A 23 43.84 -23.80 20.87
N LEU A 24 43.04 -24.46 21.70
CA LEU A 24 41.58 -24.58 21.58
C LEU A 24 40.91 -23.89 22.78
N ARG A 25 41.24 -22.61 23.01
CA ARG A 25 40.40 -21.76 23.86
C ARG A 25 39.33 -21.14 22.97
N GLU A 26 38.22 -21.86 22.90
CA GLU A 26 36.84 -21.37 22.78
C GLU A 26 36.72 -19.94 22.21
N GLU A 27 36.70 -19.83 20.88
CA GLU A 27 35.91 -18.76 20.29
C GLU A 27 34.45 -19.03 20.70
N PRO A 28 33.73 -18.07 21.29
CA PRO A 28 32.31 -18.28 21.52
C PRO A 28 31.68 -18.41 20.14
N GLU A 29 31.19 -19.61 19.82
CA GLU A 29 30.20 -19.77 18.78
C GLU A 29 29.04 -18.87 19.18
N GLU A 30 28.94 -17.70 18.54
CA GLU A 30 27.67 -17.02 18.41
C GLU A 30 26.78 -17.98 17.62
N GLU A 31 26.19 -18.96 18.31
CA GLU A 31 24.90 -19.51 17.93
C GLU A 31 23.95 -18.32 17.96
N LEU A 32 23.99 -17.56 16.87
CA LEU A 32 22.99 -16.59 16.52
C LEU A 32 21.72 -17.40 16.46
N ASN A 33 20.94 -17.34 17.54
CA ASN A 33 19.72 -18.08 17.75
C ASN A 33 18.75 -17.76 16.60
N LEU A 34 18.89 -18.49 15.50
CA LEU A 34 18.13 -18.28 14.26
C LEU A 34 16.64 -18.51 14.55
N GLU A 35 16.34 -19.37 15.52
CA GLU A 35 14.98 -19.64 15.99
C GLU A 35 14.37 -18.45 16.76
N GLU A 36 15.15 -17.63 17.47
CA GLU A 36 14.65 -16.41 18.12
C GLU A 36 14.40 -15.28 17.11
N LYS A 37 15.28 -15.12 16.11
CA LYS A 37 15.08 -14.13 15.02
C LYS A 37 13.89 -14.46 14.11
N LEU A 38 13.42 -15.70 14.08
CA LEU A 38 12.27 -16.14 13.28
C LEU A 38 10.91 -15.94 13.98
N ARG A 39 10.89 -15.47 15.24
CA ARG A 39 9.64 -15.27 16.01
C ARG A 39 9.20 -13.81 16.13
N GLU A 40 10.01 -12.87 15.69
CA GLU A 40 9.57 -11.48 15.52
C GLU A 40 8.87 -11.33 14.17
N GLU A 41 7.71 -11.98 14.00
CA GLU A 41 6.77 -11.48 13.01
C GLU A 41 6.47 -10.02 13.38
N PRO A 42 6.67 -9.04 12.47
CA PRO A 42 6.36 -7.66 12.79
C PRO A 42 4.91 -7.60 13.23
N GLU A 43 4.64 -7.14 14.46
CA GLU A 43 3.29 -7.00 14.99
C GLU A 43 2.42 -6.34 13.90
N GLU A 44 1.43 -7.10 13.41
CA GLU A 44 0.56 -6.59 12.37
C GLU A 44 -0.13 -5.35 12.94
N LYS A 45 0.24 -4.17 12.42
CA LYS A 45 -0.31 -2.90 12.89
C LYS A 45 -1.81 -3.01 12.91
N SER A 46 -2.42 -2.74 14.07
CA SER A 46 -3.86 -2.71 14.22
C SER A 46 -4.48 -1.85 13.12
N TYR A 47 -5.69 -2.20 12.68
CA TYR A 47 -6.43 -1.42 11.69
C TYR A 47 -6.46 0.07 12.04
N MET A 48 -6.66 0.40 13.32
CA MET A 48 -6.66 1.78 13.80
C MET A 48 -5.30 2.48 13.63
N ASP A 49 -4.20 1.75 13.78
CA ASP A 49 -2.86 2.31 13.60
C ASP A 49 -2.54 2.50 12.13
N ARG A 50 -3.03 1.61 11.25
CA ARG A 50 -2.96 1.81 9.78
C ARG A 50 -3.73 3.04 9.34
N ILE A 51 -4.92 3.28 9.91
CA ILE A 51 -5.71 4.50 9.67
C ILE A 51 -4.93 5.74 10.13
N LYS A 52 -4.45 5.77 11.38
CA LYS A 52 -3.66 6.91 11.92
C LYS A 52 -2.42 7.19 11.09
N TYR A 53 -1.71 6.14 10.70
CA TYR A 53 -0.52 6.24 9.85
C TYR A 53 -0.87 6.84 8.48
N SER A 54 -1.94 6.36 7.84
CA SER A 54 -2.39 6.86 6.54
C SER A 54 -2.81 8.33 6.62
N ILE A 55 -3.60 8.70 7.63
CA ILE A 55 -3.99 10.10 7.87
C ILE A 55 -2.75 10.99 8.05
N LYS A 56 -1.77 10.54 8.83
CA LYS A 56 -0.54 11.30 9.08
C LYS A 56 0.27 11.50 7.80
N ASN A 57 0.33 10.50 6.94
CA ASN A 57 1.18 10.52 5.76
C ASN A 57 0.54 11.27 4.58
N THR A 58 -0.75 11.02 4.33
CA THR A 58 -1.45 11.62 3.17
C THR A 58 -2.13 12.94 3.52
N GLY A 59 -2.35 13.23 4.81
CA GLY A 59 -3.16 14.35 5.26
C GLY A 59 -4.65 14.16 5.00
N LEU A 60 -5.08 13.00 4.52
CA LEU A 60 -6.47 12.69 4.18
C LEU A 60 -7.17 11.97 5.32
N ASN A 61 -8.47 12.21 5.45
CA ASN A 61 -9.31 11.47 6.42
C ASN A 61 -9.72 10.08 5.91
N ASP A 62 -9.69 9.87 4.58
CA ASP A 62 -9.91 8.56 3.96
C ASP A 62 -9.37 8.58 2.51
N ALA A 63 -9.40 7.42 1.84
CA ALA A 63 -8.92 7.14 0.48
C ALA A 63 -9.65 7.85 -0.66
N ILE A 64 -10.48 8.85 -0.36
CA ILE A 64 -11.08 9.69 -1.39
C ILE A 64 -11.29 11.13 -0.91
N GLN A 65 -10.96 12.06 -1.80
CA GLN A 65 -11.33 13.47 -1.71
C GLN A 65 -12.44 13.76 -2.72
N THR A 66 -13.41 14.58 -2.31
CA THR A 66 -14.54 14.93 -3.16
C THR A 66 -14.78 16.43 -3.09
N GLY A 67 -15.14 17.04 -4.22
CA GLY A 67 -15.38 18.48 -4.28
C GLY A 67 -16.05 18.92 -5.58
N ILE A 68 -16.14 20.23 -5.73
CA ILE A 68 -16.58 20.88 -6.98
C ILE A 68 -15.42 21.66 -7.58
N GLY A 69 -15.38 21.72 -8.89
CA GLY A 69 -14.39 22.48 -9.63
C GLY A 69 -14.97 23.05 -10.92
N GLN A 70 -14.14 23.76 -11.69
CA GLN A 70 -14.49 24.18 -13.04
C GLN A 70 -13.48 23.61 -14.03
N LEU A 71 -13.98 23.04 -15.11
CA LEU A 71 -13.19 22.55 -16.24
C LEU A 71 -13.66 23.28 -17.50
N ASN A 72 -12.80 24.14 -18.07
CA ASN A 72 -13.13 24.97 -19.23
C ASN A 72 -14.46 25.75 -19.08
N GLY A 73 -14.73 26.27 -17.87
CA GLY A 73 -15.96 27.01 -17.56
C GLY A 73 -17.18 26.14 -17.26
N ILE A 74 -17.06 24.81 -17.32
CA ILE A 74 -18.12 23.87 -16.90
C ILE A 74 -17.88 23.52 -15.43
N THR A 75 -18.85 23.81 -14.57
CA THR A 75 -18.81 23.35 -13.18
C THR A 75 -19.00 21.84 -13.13
N ILE A 76 -18.08 21.15 -12.48
CA ILE A 76 -18.09 19.69 -12.35
C ILE A 76 -18.00 19.29 -10.88
N ALA A 77 -18.57 18.14 -10.56
CA ALA A 77 -18.29 17.44 -9.32
C ALA A 77 -17.17 16.43 -9.55
N MET A 78 -16.21 16.35 -8.63
CA MET A 78 -15.03 15.52 -8.79
C MET A 78 -14.76 14.69 -7.54
N GLY A 79 -14.38 13.42 -7.76
CA GLY A 79 -13.84 12.53 -6.74
C GLY A 79 -12.44 12.06 -7.15
N ILE A 80 -11.47 12.12 -6.24
CA ILE A 80 -10.11 11.65 -6.49
C ILE A 80 -9.75 10.65 -5.40
N MET A 81 -9.59 9.40 -5.78
CA MET A 81 -9.12 8.35 -4.88
C MET A 81 -7.62 8.45 -4.68
N ASP A 82 -7.16 8.07 -3.49
CA ASP A 82 -5.75 8.08 -3.11
C ASP A 82 -5.31 6.68 -2.70
N PHE A 83 -4.43 6.09 -3.50
CA PHE A 83 -3.93 4.74 -3.26
C PHE A 83 -3.03 4.65 -2.01
N GLU A 84 -2.36 5.73 -1.62
CA GLU A 84 -1.48 5.73 -0.44
C GLU A 84 -2.29 5.54 0.85
N PHE A 85 -3.56 5.92 0.85
CA PHE A 85 -4.47 5.68 1.97
C PHE A 85 -5.00 4.23 1.95
N ILE A 86 -4.30 3.33 2.64
CA ILE A 86 -4.69 1.91 2.77
C ILE A 86 -5.01 1.29 1.40
N ALA A 87 -4.08 1.41 0.44
CA ALA A 87 -4.21 0.89 -0.92
C ALA A 87 -5.47 1.39 -1.65
N GLY A 88 -5.95 2.59 -1.34
CA GLY A 88 -7.17 3.16 -1.93
C GLY A 88 -8.42 2.33 -1.66
N THR A 89 -8.42 1.46 -0.65
CA THR A 89 -9.49 0.49 -0.43
C THR A 89 -10.82 1.18 -0.12
N MET A 90 -11.90 0.73 -0.74
CA MET A 90 -13.23 1.28 -0.49
C MET A 90 -13.82 0.72 0.80
N GLY A 91 -13.92 1.57 1.82
CA GLY A 91 -14.69 1.35 3.04
C GLY A 91 -15.96 2.22 3.11
N SER A 92 -16.61 2.25 4.26
CA SER A 92 -17.88 2.96 4.50
C SER A 92 -17.77 4.47 4.25
N VAL A 93 -16.64 5.08 4.61
CA VAL A 93 -16.41 6.52 4.42
C VAL A 93 -16.25 6.86 2.93
N VAL A 94 -15.47 6.05 2.18
CA VAL A 94 -15.33 6.21 0.73
C VAL A 94 -16.71 6.08 0.07
N GLY A 95 -17.48 5.06 0.44
CA GLY A 95 -18.81 4.85 -0.10
C GLY A 95 -19.79 5.98 0.23
N GLU A 96 -19.76 6.52 1.44
CA GLU A 96 -20.58 7.69 1.81
C GLU A 96 -20.16 8.96 1.06
N LYS A 97 -18.85 9.25 0.95
CA LYS A 97 -18.36 10.42 0.22
C LYS A 97 -18.76 10.40 -1.25
N ILE A 98 -18.59 9.27 -1.94
CA ILE A 98 -19.01 9.12 -3.34
C ILE A 98 -20.52 9.25 -3.46
N THR A 99 -21.28 8.57 -2.58
CA THR A 99 -22.75 8.65 -2.60
C THR A 99 -23.24 10.08 -2.39
N SER A 100 -22.63 10.80 -1.45
CA SER A 100 -22.94 12.20 -1.16
C SER A 100 -22.59 13.10 -2.34
N LEU A 101 -21.44 12.87 -3.00
CA LEU A 101 -21.06 13.59 -4.23
C LEU A 101 -22.09 13.38 -5.34
N ILE A 102 -22.51 12.13 -5.60
CA ILE A 102 -23.50 11.83 -6.64
C ILE A 102 -24.84 12.50 -6.32
N LYS A 103 -25.34 12.36 -5.09
CA LYS A 103 -26.60 13.01 -4.66
C LYS A 103 -26.55 14.53 -4.78
N PHE A 104 -25.43 15.15 -4.40
CA PHE A 104 -25.25 16.58 -4.55
C PHE A 104 -25.26 16.97 -6.03
N SER A 105 -24.54 16.25 -6.87
CA SER A 105 -24.46 16.47 -8.31
C SER A 105 -25.80 16.28 -9.01
N SER A 106 -26.60 15.29 -8.60
CA SER A 106 -27.99 15.10 -9.08
C SER A 106 -28.85 16.33 -8.80
N LYS A 107 -28.70 16.97 -7.63
CA LYS A 107 -29.48 18.16 -7.24
C LYS A 107 -29.03 19.41 -7.98
N GLN A 108 -27.73 19.54 -8.23
CA GLN A 108 -27.12 20.70 -8.89
C GLN A 108 -27.01 20.53 -10.41
N SER A 109 -27.44 19.39 -10.95
CA SER A 109 -27.32 19.02 -12.36
C SER A 109 -25.88 19.11 -12.88
N LEU A 110 -24.91 18.66 -12.08
CA LEU A 110 -23.49 18.73 -12.43
C LEU A 110 -23.02 17.39 -13.02
N PRO A 111 -22.17 17.39 -14.07
CA PRO A 111 -21.43 16.21 -14.49
C PRO A 111 -20.44 15.78 -13.40
N ILE A 112 -20.17 14.47 -13.34
CA ILE A 112 -19.26 13.87 -12.36
C ILE A 112 -18.03 13.31 -13.06
N ILE A 113 -16.85 13.53 -12.48
CA ILE A 113 -15.62 12.82 -12.85
C ILE A 113 -15.05 12.16 -11.59
N ILE A 114 -14.80 10.85 -11.63
CA ILE A 114 -14.12 10.13 -10.54
C ILE A 114 -12.83 9.50 -11.05
N ILE A 115 -11.72 9.83 -10.39
CA ILE A 115 -10.42 9.20 -10.59
C ILE A 115 -10.32 8.03 -9.60
N CYS A 116 -10.27 6.82 -10.14
CA CYS A 116 -10.25 5.57 -9.41
C CYS A 116 -8.79 5.09 -9.27
N ALA A 117 -8.41 4.78 -8.03
CA ALA A 117 -7.16 4.13 -7.66
C ALA A 117 -7.45 3.29 -6.41
N SER A 118 -7.43 1.96 -6.53
CA SER A 118 -7.85 1.07 -5.45
C SER A 118 -7.33 -0.36 -5.62
N GLY A 119 -6.95 -0.97 -4.50
CA GLY A 119 -6.72 -2.41 -4.36
C GLY A 119 -7.99 -3.23 -4.06
N GLY A 120 -9.17 -2.60 -4.03
CA GLY A 120 -10.46 -3.28 -3.84
C GLY A 120 -11.26 -2.79 -2.63
N ALA A 121 -11.92 -3.71 -1.93
CA ALA A 121 -12.77 -3.40 -0.78
C ALA A 121 -11.95 -3.39 0.52
N ARG A 122 -12.33 -2.56 1.49
CA ARG A 122 -11.66 -2.50 2.80
C ARG A 122 -12.09 -3.66 3.67
N MET A 123 -11.35 -4.76 3.63
CA MET A 123 -11.69 -6.01 4.32
C MET A 123 -11.92 -5.86 5.82
N GLN A 124 -11.27 -4.89 6.46
CA GLN A 124 -11.38 -4.62 7.90
C GLN A 124 -12.79 -4.17 8.32
N GLU A 125 -13.59 -3.64 7.39
CA GLU A 125 -15.00 -3.29 7.65
C GLU A 125 -15.97 -4.39 7.19
N GLY A 126 -15.45 -5.50 6.67
CA GLY A 126 -16.23 -6.68 6.29
C GLY A 126 -17.34 -6.40 5.27
N SER A 127 -18.55 -6.85 5.58
CA SER A 127 -19.72 -6.71 4.70
C SER A 127 -20.09 -5.26 4.42
N LEU A 128 -19.74 -4.32 5.30
CA LEU A 128 -20.02 -2.90 5.08
C LEU A 128 -19.29 -2.37 3.84
N SER A 129 -18.04 -2.78 3.63
CA SER A 129 -17.27 -2.42 2.43
C SER A 129 -17.89 -2.99 1.16
N LEU A 130 -18.35 -4.25 1.21
CA LEU A 130 -19.04 -4.87 0.07
C LEU A 130 -20.33 -4.12 -0.29
N MET A 131 -21.13 -3.74 0.71
CA MET A 131 -22.40 -3.03 0.50
C MET A 131 -22.21 -1.64 -0.12
N GLN A 132 -21.02 -1.03 0.00
CA GLN A 132 -20.75 0.24 -0.66
C GLN A 132 -20.83 0.12 -2.19
N MET A 133 -20.49 -1.04 -2.76
CA MET A 133 -20.65 -1.29 -4.20
C MET A 133 -22.11 -1.09 -4.61
N ALA A 134 -23.04 -1.79 -3.94
CA ALA A 134 -24.46 -1.71 -4.24
C ALA A 134 -25.02 -0.30 -4.00
N LYS A 135 -24.61 0.35 -2.90
CA LYS A 135 -25.03 1.69 -2.53
C LYS A 135 -24.67 2.73 -3.59
N ILE A 136 -23.40 2.75 -4.01
CA ILE A 136 -22.93 3.72 -5.01
C ILE A 136 -23.61 3.43 -6.35
N SER A 137 -23.60 2.17 -6.80
CA SER A 137 -24.20 1.77 -8.08
C SER A 137 -25.68 2.14 -8.17
N SER A 138 -26.44 1.97 -7.08
CA SER A 138 -27.87 2.32 -7.05
C SER A 138 -28.11 3.83 -7.23
N VAL A 139 -27.32 4.67 -6.56
CA VAL A 139 -27.46 6.12 -6.66
C VAL A 139 -26.95 6.62 -8.02
N LEU A 140 -25.89 6.01 -8.54
CA LEU A 140 -25.33 6.32 -9.85
C LEU A 140 -26.31 5.97 -10.98
N TYR A 141 -26.99 4.82 -10.88
CA TYR A 141 -28.04 4.42 -11.82
C TYR A 141 -29.15 5.47 -11.93
N ASN A 142 -29.62 6.00 -10.80
CA ASN A 142 -30.62 7.07 -10.79
C ASN A 142 -30.06 8.37 -11.40
N TYR A 143 -28.81 8.71 -11.09
CA TYR A 143 -28.13 9.88 -11.66
C TYR A 143 -28.06 9.82 -13.20
N GLN A 144 -27.74 8.66 -13.78
CA GLN A 144 -27.67 8.49 -15.23
C GLN A 144 -29.06 8.40 -15.88
N LEU A 145 -29.98 7.60 -15.33
CA LEU A 145 -31.25 7.33 -16.04
C LEU A 145 -32.34 8.37 -15.78
N ILE A 146 -32.47 8.82 -14.53
CA ILE A 146 -33.53 9.77 -14.15
C ILE A 146 -33.07 11.19 -14.44
N ASN A 147 -31.87 11.56 -13.98
CA ASN A 147 -31.36 12.90 -14.15
C ASN A 147 -30.70 13.12 -15.53
N LYS A 148 -30.34 12.05 -16.26
CA LYS A 148 -29.67 12.12 -17.57
C LYS A 148 -28.38 12.93 -17.51
N LEU A 149 -27.65 12.80 -16.41
CA LEU A 149 -26.39 13.49 -16.18
C LEU A 149 -25.20 12.60 -16.51
N PHE A 150 -24.08 13.24 -16.80
CA PHE A 150 -22.92 12.61 -17.40
C PHE A 150 -21.86 12.24 -16.34
N TYR A 151 -21.41 10.98 -16.36
CA TYR A 151 -20.40 10.44 -15.46
C TYR A 151 -19.20 9.90 -16.23
N VAL A 152 -18.01 10.38 -15.89
CA VAL A 152 -16.73 9.86 -16.38
C VAL A 152 -15.97 9.17 -15.26
N SER A 153 -15.56 7.93 -15.51
CA SER A 153 -14.62 7.21 -14.65
C SER A 153 -13.24 7.23 -15.28
N ILE A 154 -12.22 7.62 -14.51
CA ILE A 154 -10.82 7.60 -14.93
C ILE A 154 -10.11 6.55 -14.08
N LEU A 155 -9.63 5.49 -14.72
CA LEU A 155 -9.00 4.34 -14.10
C LEU A 155 -7.48 4.51 -14.11
N THR A 156 -6.91 4.66 -12.91
CA THR A 156 -5.46 4.78 -12.71
C THR A 156 -4.91 3.51 -12.05
N SER A 157 -3.59 3.36 -12.03
CA SER A 157 -2.96 2.11 -11.60
C SER A 157 -2.69 2.09 -10.10
N PRO A 158 -3.13 1.05 -9.36
CA PRO A 158 -4.03 -0.03 -9.77
C PRO A 158 -5.50 0.36 -9.55
N THR A 159 -6.42 -0.24 -10.31
CA THR A 159 -7.86 -0.23 -10.01
C THR A 159 -8.39 -1.66 -10.05
N THR A 160 -8.59 -2.26 -8.86
CA THR A 160 -8.97 -3.66 -8.74
C THR A 160 -10.22 -3.92 -7.88
N GLY A 161 -10.73 -5.16 -7.97
CA GLY A 161 -11.74 -5.69 -7.05
C GLY A 161 -13.06 -4.93 -7.05
N GLY A 162 -13.54 -4.58 -5.85
CA GLY A 162 -14.86 -3.99 -5.65
C GLY A 162 -15.06 -2.63 -6.33
N VAL A 163 -14.00 -1.83 -6.52
CA VAL A 163 -14.09 -0.55 -7.23
C VAL A 163 -14.32 -0.79 -8.72
N THR A 164 -13.52 -1.68 -9.33
CA THR A 164 -13.67 -2.09 -10.73
C THR A 164 -15.02 -2.76 -10.99
N ALA A 165 -15.51 -3.59 -10.07
CA ALA A 165 -16.81 -4.25 -10.17
C ALA A 165 -18.01 -3.35 -9.77
N SER A 166 -17.79 -2.05 -9.55
CA SER A 166 -18.86 -1.10 -9.25
C SER A 166 -18.65 0.22 -9.99
N PHE A 167 -18.62 1.35 -9.30
CA PHE A 167 -18.62 2.68 -9.90
C PHE A 167 -17.44 2.95 -10.84
N GLY A 168 -16.32 2.23 -10.68
CA GLY A 168 -15.19 2.34 -11.60
C GLY A 168 -15.55 1.97 -13.04
N MET A 169 -16.47 1.04 -13.26
CA MET A 169 -16.85 0.55 -14.59
C MET A 169 -18.29 0.89 -15.00
N LEU A 170 -18.94 1.81 -14.28
CA LEU A 170 -20.30 2.30 -14.57
C LEU A 170 -20.31 3.71 -15.19
N GLY A 171 -19.15 4.19 -15.65
CA GLY A 171 -19.03 5.47 -16.39
C GLY A 171 -19.77 5.44 -17.73
N ASP A 172 -20.36 6.56 -18.11
CA ASP A 172 -20.79 6.77 -19.50
C ASP A 172 -19.57 6.76 -20.44
N ILE A 173 -18.46 7.32 -19.95
CA ILE A 173 -17.13 7.17 -20.52
C ILE A 173 -16.19 6.64 -19.44
N ILE A 174 -15.40 5.64 -19.81
CA ILE A 174 -14.36 5.05 -18.98
C ILE A 174 -13.03 5.29 -19.68
N ILE A 175 -12.13 6.02 -19.01
CA ILE A 175 -10.80 6.36 -19.51
C ILE A 175 -9.81 5.61 -18.64
N ALA A 176 -8.77 5.03 -19.24
CA ALA A 176 -7.69 4.37 -18.51
C ALA A 176 -6.37 5.09 -18.80
N GLU A 177 -5.53 5.27 -17.78
CA GLU A 177 -4.14 5.68 -18.01
C GLU A 177 -3.36 4.59 -18.76
N PRO A 178 -2.34 4.95 -19.55
CA PRO A 178 -1.45 3.98 -20.17
C PRO A 178 -0.83 3.02 -19.14
N ASP A 179 -0.67 1.74 -19.52
CA ASP A 179 -0.04 0.70 -18.71
C ASP A 179 -0.66 0.48 -17.30
N THR A 180 -1.92 0.87 -17.13
CA THR A 180 -2.62 0.72 -15.85
C THR A 180 -3.07 -0.72 -15.58
N HIS A 181 -2.97 -1.15 -14.33
CA HIS A 181 -3.47 -2.46 -13.91
C HIS A 181 -4.93 -2.36 -13.47
N ILE A 182 -5.85 -2.80 -14.34
CA ILE A 182 -7.28 -2.85 -14.08
C ILE A 182 -7.76 -4.30 -14.15
N GLY A 183 -8.45 -4.75 -13.11
CA GLY A 183 -8.99 -6.11 -13.08
C GLY A 183 -9.97 -6.32 -11.94
N PHE A 184 -10.75 -7.40 -12.00
CA PHE A 184 -11.51 -7.82 -10.83
C PHE A 184 -10.65 -8.67 -9.88
N ALA A 185 -9.93 -9.65 -10.44
CA ALA A 185 -8.98 -10.54 -9.78
C ALA A 185 -7.90 -10.98 -10.79
#